data_AF-A0A1G3HEN9-F1
#
_entry.id   AF-A0A1G3HEN9-F1
#
_cell.length_a   1.000
_cell.length_b   1.000
_cell.length_c   1.000
_cell.angle_alpha   90.00
_cell.angle_beta   90.00
_cell.angle_gamma   90.00
#
_symmetry.space_group_name_H-M   'P 1'
#
loop_
_entity.id
_entity.type
_entity.pdbx_description
1 polymer ?
#
loop_
_entity_poly.entity_id
_entity_poly.type
_entity_poly.pdbx_seq_one_letter_code
_entity_poly.pdbx_strand_id
1 'polypeptide(L)'
;MAGDTRRLMAGEGGPLEREGLVKRLNGALSSLPLSLRRAKSDPSSVVAMRASIKRRDWRALAAVLATLKRRHPFDPRLLLVAAPTAEMRALGASIHTTTCAGCHDAASGDSLLPAKNLSAQLASMPREEFAARLLLGVRGDRTTGLRNPFSDFELAALIASYSRPSGTR
;
A
#
# COMPACT_ATOMS: atom_id res chain seq x y z
N MET A 1 -2.14 2.58 -5.50
CA MET A 1 -2.54 2.85 -6.90
C MET A 1 -1.58 2.29 -7.93
N ALA A 2 -0.33 2.77 -8.04
CA ALA A 2 0.59 2.32 -9.10
C ALA A 2 0.83 0.80 -9.09
N GLY A 3 1.06 0.21 -7.92
CA GLY A 3 1.13 -1.24 -7.76
C GLY A 3 -0.11 -1.97 -8.27
N ASP A 4 -1.30 -1.53 -7.87
CA ASP A 4 -2.57 -2.14 -8.29
C ASP A 4 -2.79 -2.05 -9.80
N THR A 5 -2.36 -0.94 -10.41
CA THR A 5 -2.39 -0.76 -11.85
C THR A 5 -1.44 -1.76 -12.54
N ARG A 6 -0.23 -1.97 -12.02
CA ARG A 6 0.70 -2.99 -12.55
C ARG A 6 0.10 -4.40 -12.47
N ARG A 7 -0.52 -4.75 -11.34
CA ARG A 7 -1.17 -6.05 -11.16
C ARG A 7 -2.33 -6.26 -12.15
N LEU A 8 -3.15 -5.23 -12.37
CA LEU A 8 -4.22 -5.25 -13.39
C LEU A 8 -3.68 -5.39 -14.82
N MET A 9 -2.56 -4.73 -15.13
CA MET A 9 -1.87 -4.87 -16.43
C MET A 9 -1.33 -6.28 -16.66
N ALA A 10 -0.76 -6.89 -15.61
CA ALA A 10 -0.21 -8.24 -15.65
C ALA A 10 -1.29 -9.33 -15.60
N GLY A 11 -2.56 -8.98 -15.37
CA GLY A 11 -3.65 -9.94 -15.23
C GLY A 11 -3.56 -10.78 -13.95
N GLU A 12 -2.85 -10.31 -12.92
CA GLU A 12 -2.66 -11.04 -11.67
C GLU A 12 -3.94 -11.17 -10.84
N GLY A 13 -4.16 -12.37 -10.28
CA GLY A 13 -5.27 -12.68 -9.39
C GLY A 13 -6.55 -13.10 -10.11
N GLY A 14 -7.47 -13.69 -9.35
CA GLY A 14 -8.78 -14.13 -9.85
C GLY A 14 -9.66 -12.95 -10.32
N PRO A 15 -10.79 -13.23 -11.00
CA PRO A 15 -11.74 -12.19 -11.42
C PRO A 15 -12.20 -11.28 -10.27
N LEU A 16 -12.49 -11.87 -9.10
CA LEU A 16 -12.97 -11.13 -7.94
C LEU A 16 -11.89 -10.22 -7.34
N GLU A 17 -10.66 -10.71 -7.19
CA GLU A 17 -9.54 -9.86 -6.74
C GLU A 17 -9.32 -8.68 -7.69
N ARG A 18 -9.34 -8.92 -9.02
CA ARG A 18 -9.19 -7.85 -10.02
C ARG A 18 -10.31 -6.82 -9.92
N GLU A 19 -11.54 -7.22 -9.62
CA GLU A 19 -12.62 -6.27 -9.33
C GLU A 19 -12.32 -5.44 -8.08
N GLY A 20 -11.84 -6.06 -7.00
CA GLY A 20 -11.47 -5.34 -5.79
C GLY A 20 -10.30 -4.38 -6.01
N LEU A 21 -9.32 -4.71 -6.87
CA LEU A 21 -8.27 -3.78 -7.29
C LEU A 21 -8.87 -2.52 -7.94
N VAL A 22 -9.86 -2.70 -8.84
CA VAL A 22 -10.55 -1.58 -9.47
C VAL A 22 -11.32 -0.75 -8.44
N LYS A 23 -12.03 -1.39 -7.49
CA LYS A 23 -12.72 -0.67 -6.40
C LYS A 23 -11.74 0.12 -5.54
N ARG A 24 -10.57 -0.45 -5.19
CA ARG A 24 -9.53 0.23 -4.42
C ARG A 24 -8.95 1.43 -5.18
N LEU A 25 -8.73 1.30 -6.48
CA LEU A 25 -8.33 2.44 -7.33
C LEU A 25 -9.38 3.55 -7.33
N ASN A 26 -10.65 3.22 -7.53
CA ASN A 26 -11.74 4.20 -7.46
C ASN A 26 -11.83 4.89 -6.10
N GLY A 27 -11.71 4.14 -5.00
CA GLY A 27 -11.69 4.69 -3.64
C GLY A 27 -10.54 5.66 -3.43
N ALA A 28 -9.35 5.36 -3.95
CA ALA A 28 -8.21 6.27 -3.89
C ALA A 28 -8.43 7.56 -4.72
N LEU A 29 -9.09 7.46 -5.88
CA LEU A 29 -9.43 8.62 -6.71
C LEU A 29 -10.55 9.51 -6.12
N SER A 30 -11.25 9.06 -5.08
CA SER A 30 -12.26 9.87 -4.40
C SER A 30 -11.63 10.99 -3.56
N SER A 31 -10.53 10.70 -2.85
CA SER A 31 -9.83 11.69 -2.00
C SER A 31 -8.71 12.44 -2.73
N LEU A 32 -8.15 11.86 -3.81
CA LEU A 32 -7.01 12.43 -4.53
C LEU A 32 -7.17 13.91 -4.96
N PRO A 33 -8.33 14.40 -5.47
CA PRO A 33 -8.49 15.81 -5.82
C PRO A 33 -8.24 16.77 -4.64
N LEU A 34 -8.65 16.37 -3.43
CA LEU A 34 -8.43 17.18 -2.22
C LEU A 34 -6.95 17.17 -1.82
N SER A 35 -6.30 16.02 -1.90
CA SER A 35 -4.85 15.89 -1.65
C SER A 35 -4.03 16.73 -2.63
N LEU A 36 -4.39 16.73 -3.92
CA LEU A 36 -3.72 17.54 -4.94
C LEU A 36 -3.90 19.04 -4.67
N ARG A 37 -5.12 19.49 -4.34
CA ARG A 37 -5.37 20.89 -3.95
C ARG A 37 -4.56 21.31 -2.72
N ARG A 38 -4.49 20.46 -1.70
CA ARG A 38 -3.67 20.72 -0.50
C ARG A 38 -2.18 20.83 -0.83
N ALA A 39 -1.72 20.04 -1.79
CA ALA A 39 -0.38 20.10 -2.35
C ALA A 39 -0.19 21.21 -3.42
N LYS A 40 -1.14 22.15 -3.53
CA LYS A 40 -1.14 23.25 -4.53
C LYS A 40 -0.93 22.75 -5.97
N SER A 41 -1.49 21.59 -6.28
CA SER A 41 -1.35 20.89 -7.56
C SER A 41 -2.69 20.72 -8.26
N ASP A 42 -2.65 20.61 -9.59
CA ASP A 42 -3.85 20.57 -10.43
C ASP A 42 -4.65 19.26 -10.25
N PRO A 43 -5.90 19.33 -9.76
CA PRO A 43 -6.76 18.17 -9.59
C PRO A 43 -7.37 17.65 -10.90
N SER A 44 -7.23 18.35 -12.03
CA SER A 44 -7.83 17.98 -13.32
C SER A 44 -7.37 16.60 -13.81
N SER A 45 -6.13 16.21 -13.48
CA SER A 45 -5.54 14.90 -13.80
C SER A 45 -6.40 13.72 -13.31
N VAL A 46 -7.19 13.89 -12.25
CA VAL A 46 -8.08 12.85 -11.72
C VAL A 46 -9.20 12.49 -12.68
N VAL A 47 -9.67 13.44 -13.51
CA VAL A 47 -10.69 13.19 -14.53
C VAL A 47 -10.18 12.19 -15.57
N ALA A 48 -8.95 12.39 -16.07
CA ALA A 48 -8.31 11.47 -17.01
C ALA A 48 -8.07 10.09 -16.40
N MET A 49 -7.71 10.01 -15.11
CA MET A 49 -7.53 8.74 -14.41
C MET A 49 -8.85 7.97 -14.27
N ARG A 50 -9.95 8.64 -13.92
CA ARG A 50 -11.29 8.02 -13.85
C ARG A 50 -11.74 7.49 -15.22
N ALA A 51 -11.50 8.26 -16.28
CA ALA A 51 -11.81 7.83 -17.64
C ALA A 51 -10.98 6.60 -18.06
N SER A 52 -9.70 6.55 -17.66
CA SER A 52 -8.82 5.40 -17.91
C SER A 52 -9.32 4.14 -17.18
N ILE A 53 -9.76 4.27 -15.92
CA ILE A 53 -10.36 3.14 -15.19
C ILE A 53 -11.65 2.65 -15.86
N LYS A 54 -12.54 3.57 -16.27
CA LYS A 54 -13.81 3.22 -16.95
C LYS A 54 -13.58 2.43 -18.24
N ARG A 55 -12.57 2.82 -19.03
CA ARG A 55 -12.18 2.13 -20.27
C ARG A 55 -11.27 0.92 -20.05
N ARG A 56 -10.88 0.63 -18.80
CA ARG A 56 -9.85 -0.38 -18.45
C ARG A 56 -8.52 -0.15 -19.16
N ASP A 57 -8.19 1.11 -19.46
CA ASP A 57 -6.94 1.52 -20.08
C ASP A 57 -5.86 1.69 -19.00
N TRP A 58 -5.31 0.55 -18.57
CA TRP A 58 -4.33 0.52 -17.49
C TRP A 58 -2.99 1.15 -17.88
N ARG A 59 -2.64 1.15 -19.18
CA ARG A 59 -1.42 1.79 -19.68
C ARG A 59 -1.52 3.32 -19.56
N ALA A 60 -2.64 3.91 -19.98
CA ALA A 60 -2.88 5.35 -19.80
C ALA A 60 -2.91 5.73 -18.31
N LEU A 61 -3.57 4.93 -17.46
CA LEU A 61 -3.58 5.16 -16.01
C LEU A 61 -2.15 5.13 -15.42
N ALA A 62 -1.32 4.16 -15.82
CA ALA A 62 0.05 4.04 -15.36
C ALA A 62 0.90 5.26 -15.75
N ALA A 63 0.73 5.81 -16.95
CA ALA A 63 1.45 7.00 -17.41
C ALA A 63 1.11 8.25 -16.57
N VAL A 64 -0.17 8.46 -16.25
CA VAL A 64 -0.59 9.57 -15.38
C VAL A 64 -0.05 9.37 -13.97
N LEU A 65 -0.14 8.15 -13.41
CA LEU A 65 0.40 7.82 -12.10
C LEU A 65 1.91 8.02 -12.01
N ALA A 66 2.67 7.68 -13.06
CA ALA A 66 4.11 7.90 -13.11
C ALA A 66 4.45 9.38 -13.01
N THR A 67 3.68 10.23 -13.69
CA THR A 67 3.85 11.69 -13.61
C THR A 67 3.52 12.24 -12.22
N LEU A 68 2.43 11.77 -11.60
CA LEU A 68 2.09 12.15 -10.23
C LEU A 68 3.15 11.70 -9.23
N LYS A 69 3.68 10.48 -9.35
CA LYS A 69 4.76 9.99 -8.48
C LYS A 69 6.03 10.83 -8.56
N ARG A 70 6.40 11.35 -9.73
CA ARG A 70 7.56 12.24 -9.88
C ARG A 70 7.33 13.60 -9.23
N ARG A 71 6.11 14.14 -9.30
CA ARG A 71 5.75 15.44 -8.70
C ARG A 71 5.53 15.38 -7.19
N HIS A 72 5.02 14.25 -6.71
CA HIS A 72 4.69 14.00 -5.32
C HIS A 72 5.36 12.69 -4.87
N PRO A 73 6.70 12.68 -4.73
CA PRO A 73 7.40 11.49 -4.29
C PRO A 73 6.97 11.12 -2.86
N PHE A 74 6.82 9.83 -2.63
CA PHE A 74 6.70 9.30 -1.28
C PHE A 74 8.10 9.24 -0.66
N ASP A 75 8.26 9.77 0.55
CA ASP A 75 9.50 9.70 1.31
C ASP A 75 9.42 8.54 2.33
N PRO A 76 10.10 7.40 2.08
CA PRO A 76 10.01 6.24 2.94
C PRO A 76 11.05 6.25 4.07
N ARG A 77 11.89 7.30 4.20
CA ARG A 77 13.07 7.28 5.09
C ARG A 77 12.76 6.98 6.55
N LEU A 78 11.63 7.47 7.05
CA LEU A 78 11.18 7.22 8.42
C LEU A 78 10.67 5.79 8.65
N LEU A 79 10.28 5.09 7.57
CA LEU A 79 9.70 3.75 7.63
C LEU A 79 10.69 2.64 7.26
N LEU A 80 11.68 2.96 6.43
CA LEU A 80 12.68 2.00 5.93
C LEU A 80 14.03 2.20 6.64
N VAL A 81 14.11 1.71 7.87
CA VAL A 81 15.35 1.72 8.66
C VAL A 81 16.37 0.74 8.06
N ALA A 82 17.58 1.22 7.79
CA ALA A 82 18.64 0.44 7.15
C ALA A 82 19.17 -0.70 8.04
N ALA A 83 19.32 -0.44 9.34
CA ALA A 83 19.83 -1.40 10.33
C ALA A 83 18.88 -1.46 11.54
N PRO A 84 17.75 -2.19 11.44
CA PRO A 84 16.82 -2.30 12.55
C PRO A 84 17.39 -3.19 13.66
N THR A 85 17.25 -2.74 14.90
CA THR A 85 17.72 -3.47 16.10
C THR A 85 16.88 -4.72 16.39
N ALA A 86 17.36 -5.58 17.28
CA ALA A 86 16.62 -6.76 17.71
C ALA A 86 15.30 -6.38 18.41
N GLU A 87 15.32 -5.35 19.25
CA GLU A 87 14.17 -4.82 19.97
C GLU A 87 13.11 -4.28 19.01
N MET A 88 13.54 -3.57 17.97
CA MET A 88 12.64 -3.05 16.93
C MET A 88 11.95 -4.19 16.18
N ARG A 89 12.67 -5.27 15.85
CA ARG A 89 12.07 -6.45 15.20
C ARG A 89 11.11 -7.18 16.14
N ALA A 90 11.46 -7.31 17.42
CA ALA A 90 10.61 -7.92 18.44
C ALA A 90 9.30 -7.12 18.62
N LEU A 91 9.38 -5.79 18.65
CA LEU A 91 8.19 -4.92 18.68
C LEU A 91 7.30 -5.15 17.46
N GLY A 92 7.87 -5.15 16.25
CA GLY A 92 7.11 -5.40 15.02
C GLY A 92 6.46 -6.78 14.99
N ALA A 93 7.15 -7.81 15.49
CA ALA A 93 6.60 -9.17 15.61
C ALA A 93 5.44 -9.23 16.62
N SER A 94 5.56 -8.52 17.74
CA SER A 94 4.50 -8.40 18.75
C SER A 94 3.24 -7.72 18.18
N ILE A 95 3.41 -6.59 17.46
CA ILE A 95 2.29 -5.89 16.80
C ILE A 95 1.64 -6.79 15.76
N HIS A 96 2.44 -7.48 14.94
CA HIS A 96 1.92 -8.40 13.94
C HIS A 96 1.05 -9.48 14.59
N THR A 97 1.56 -10.15 15.63
CA THR A 97 0.87 -11.25 16.32
C THR A 97 -0.45 -10.79 16.92
N THR A 98 -0.47 -9.60 17.54
CA THR A 98 -1.66 -9.11 18.25
C THR A 98 -2.69 -8.46 17.34
N THR A 99 -2.26 -7.84 16.23
CA THR A 99 -3.14 -6.95 15.44
C THR A 99 -3.31 -7.37 13.98
N CYS A 100 -2.33 -8.06 13.39
CA CYS A 100 -2.32 -8.35 11.95
C CYS A 100 -2.57 -9.83 11.61
N ALA A 101 -2.01 -10.75 12.41
CA ALA A 101 -1.97 -12.18 12.14
C ALA A 101 -3.36 -12.79 11.91
N GLY A 102 -4.36 -12.34 12.68
CA GLY A 102 -5.73 -12.84 12.58
C GLY A 102 -6.35 -12.74 11.18
N CYS A 103 -5.94 -11.73 10.39
CA CYS A 103 -6.39 -11.58 9.00
C CYS A 103 -5.34 -12.07 7.99
N HIS A 104 -4.05 -11.91 8.28
CA HIS A 104 -2.99 -12.03 7.27
C HIS A 104 -2.26 -13.38 7.27
N ASP A 105 -2.37 -14.20 8.33
CA ASP A 105 -1.68 -15.49 8.40
C ASP A 105 -2.56 -16.66 7.95
N ALA A 106 -3.88 -16.46 7.94
CA ALA A 106 -4.81 -17.42 7.34
C ALA A 106 -4.71 -17.41 5.81
N ALA A 107 -5.02 -18.55 5.19
CA ALA A 107 -5.17 -18.62 3.75
C ALA A 107 -6.26 -17.62 3.30
N SER A 108 -5.90 -16.74 2.37
CA SER A 108 -6.87 -15.83 1.78
C SER A 108 -7.72 -16.60 0.77
N GLY A 109 -9.00 -16.79 1.08
CA GLY A 109 -9.97 -17.34 0.14
C GLY A 109 -10.26 -16.38 -1.03
N ASP A 110 -11.17 -16.79 -1.91
CA ASP A 110 -11.63 -15.94 -3.00
C ASP A 110 -12.42 -14.74 -2.44
N SER A 111 -11.83 -13.55 -2.53
CA SER A 111 -12.39 -12.31 -1.99
C SER A 111 -11.97 -11.12 -2.84
N LEU A 112 -12.72 -10.02 -2.74
CA LEU A 112 -12.42 -8.78 -3.46
C LEU A 112 -11.02 -8.24 -3.12
N LEU A 113 -10.69 -8.20 -1.83
CA LEU A 113 -9.43 -7.66 -1.33
C LEU A 113 -8.83 -8.65 -0.33
N PRO A 114 -8.18 -9.73 -0.79
CA PRO A 114 -7.65 -10.76 0.08
C PRO A 114 -6.58 -10.19 1.00
N ALA A 115 -6.70 -10.50 2.30
CA ALA A 115 -5.66 -10.25 3.29
C ALA A 115 -4.50 -11.24 3.07
N LYS A 116 -3.63 -10.94 2.10
CA LYS A 116 -2.47 -11.78 1.80
C LYS A 116 -1.43 -11.67 2.90
N ASN A 117 -0.65 -12.72 3.09
CA ASN A 117 0.45 -12.76 4.05
C ASN A 117 1.43 -11.59 3.83
N LEU A 118 1.71 -10.85 4.91
CA LEU A 118 2.47 -9.58 4.86
C LEU A 118 3.95 -9.81 4.53
N SER A 119 4.55 -10.88 5.07
CA SER A 119 5.93 -11.27 4.73
C SER A 119 6.07 -11.66 3.25
N ALA A 120 5.11 -12.43 2.73
CA ALA A 120 5.06 -12.77 1.31
C ALA A 120 4.85 -11.53 0.43
N GLN A 121 4.01 -10.58 0.85
CA GLN A 121 3.83 -9.30 0.15
C GLN A 121 5.11 -8.48 0.11
N LEU A 122 5.84 -8.35 1.23
CA LEU A 122 7.10 -7.62 1.26
C LEU A 122 8.14 -8.25 0.31
N ALA A 123 8.14 -9.57 0.17
CA ALA A 123 9.03 -10.27 -0.75
C ALA A 123 8.64 -10.08 -2.24
N SER A 124 7.38 -9.78 -2.54
CA SER A 124 6.85 -9.75 -3.92
C SER A 124 6.76 -8.35 -4.53
N MET A 125 7.16 -7.29 -3.82
CA MET A 125 7.05 -5.91 -4.31
C MET A 125 8.19 -5.02 -3.78
N PRO A 126 8.43 -3.84 -4.39
CA PRO A 126 9.40 -2.88 -3.86
C PRO A 126 9.10 -2.50 -2.41
N ARG A 127 10.13 -2.34 -1.58
CA ARG A 127 10.00 -2.04 -0.14
C ARG A 127 9.23 -0.74 0.10
N GLU A 128 9.45 0.26 -0.74
CA GLU A 128 8.76 1.56 -0.69
C GLU A 128 7.27 1.41 -1.02
N GLU A 129 6.92 0.50 -1.91
CA GLU A 129 5.52 0.20 -2.19
C GLU A 129 4.86 -0.49 -1.00
N PHE A 130 5.53 -1.46 -0.39
CA PHE A 130 5.04 -2.12 0.82
C PHE A 130 4.86 -1.10 1.96
N ALA A 131 5.84 -0.23 2.19
CA ALA A 131 5.76 0.83 3.20
C ALA A 131 4.58 1.79 2.94
N ALA A 132 4.40 2.24 1.70
CA ALA A 132 3.26 3.09 1.34
C ALA A 132 1.91 2.38 1.53
N ARG A 133 1.83 1.07 1.24
CA ARG A 133 0.64 0.26 1.47
C ARG A 133 0.34 0.08 2.95
N LEU A 134 1.36 -0.14 3.78
CA LEU A 134 1.18 -0.28 5.23
C LEU A 134 0.72 1.04 5.86
N LEU A 135 1.36 2.15 5.48
CA LEU A 135 1.02 3.50 5.97
C LEU A 135 -0.43 3.88 5.65
N LEU A 136 -0.94 3.55 4.46
CA LEU A 136 -2.28 3.92 4.02
C LEU A 136 -3.35 2.84 4.25
N GLY A 137 -2.93 1.59 4.44
CA GLY A 137 -3.78 0.41 4.43
C GLY A 137 -4.37 0.07 5.80
N VAL A 138 -3.70 0.47 6.88
CA VAL A 138 -4.23 0.33 8.23
C VAL A 138 -4.96 1.62 8.58
N ARG A 139 -6.28 1.50 8.80
CA ARG A 139 -7.10 2.64 9.23
C ARG A 139 -7.33 2.61 10.71
N GLY A 140 -7.40 3.80 11.28
CA GLY A 140 -7.78 4.03 12.64
C GLY A 140 -9.22 3.62 12.95
N ASP A 141 -9.54 3.72 14.22
CA ASP A 141 -10.86 3.51 14.79
C ASP A 141 -11.67 4.84 14.82
N ARG A 142 -12.75 4.87 15.60
CA ARG A 142 -13.55 6.09 15.81
C ARG A 142 -12.74 7.26 16.40
N THR A 143 -11.66 6.98 17.14
CA THR A 143 -10.85 8.00 17.81
C THR A 143 -9.76 8.58 16.91
N THR A 144 -9.19 7.76 16.03
CA THR A 144 -8.08 8.12 15.12
C THR A 144 -8.55 8.40 13.68
N GLY A 145 -9.78 8.04 13.35
CA GLY A 145 -10.42 8.33 12.06
C GLY A 145 -9.67 7.67 10.89
N LEU A 146 -9.30 8.47 9.89
CA LEU A 146 -8.57 7.98 8.72
C LEU A 146 -7.05 7.90 8.93
N ARG A 147 -6.52 8.32 10.10
CA ARG A 147 -5.08 8.18 10.38
C ARG A 147 -4.73 6.72 10.62
N ASN A 148 -3.50 6.36 10.27
CA ASN A 148 -2.93 5.12 10.72
C ASN A 148 -2.84 5.13 12.26
N PRO A 149 -3.29 4.07 12.97
CA PRO A 149 -3.23 4.02 14.42
C PRO A 149 -1.79 3.85 14.94
N PHE A 150 -0.87 3.39 14.08
CA PHE A 150 0.53 3.19 14.43
C PHE A 150 1.35 4.46 14.17
N SER A 151 2.32 4.71 15.05
CA SER A 151 3.39 5.69 14.86
C SER A 151 4.35 5.28 13.74
N ASP A 152 5.13 6.24 13.24
CA ASP A 152 6.17 5.95 12.23
C ASP A 152 7.18 4.90 12.73
N PHE A 153 7.52 4.92 14.02
CA PHE A 153 8.41 3.94 14.64
C PHE A 153 7.79 2.53 14.66
N GLU A 154 6.52 2.40 15.01
CA GLU A 154 5.81 1.12 15.00
C GLU A 154 5.63 0.57 13.58
N LEU A 155 5.34 1.44 12.60
CA LEU A 155 5.30 1.06 11.19
C LEU A 155 6.66 0.60 10.69
N ALA A 156 7.73 1.31 11.06
CA ALA A 156 9.09 0.88 10.75
C ALA A 156 9.41 -0.47 11.39
N ALA A 157 9.02 -0.68 12.66
CA ALA A 157 9.20 -1.92 13.39
C ALA A 157 8.49 -3.10 12.71
N LEU A 158 7.24 -2.91 12.27
CA LEU A 158 6.49 -3.88 11.45
C LEU A 158 7.23 -4.22 10.16
N ILE A 159 7.71 -3.24 9.40
CA ILE A 159 8.45 -3.50 8.16
C ILE A 159 9.76 -4.25 8.45
N ALA A 160 10.43 -3.92 9.55
CA ALA A 160 11.65 -4.59 9.99
C ALA A 160 11.39 -6.05 10.40
N SER A 161 10.27 -6.36 11.06
CA SER A 161 9.96 -7.75 11.47
C SER A 161 9.72 -8.67 10.27
N TYR A 162 9.13 -8.16 9.18
CA TYR A 162 8.96 -8.91 7.93
C TYR A 162 10.22 -9.02 7.07
N SER A 163 11.20 -8.15 7.30
CA SER A 163 12.43 -8.12 6.51
C SER A 163 13.37 -9.23 6.95
N ARG A 164 13.82 -10.09 6.01
CA ARG A 164 14.87 -11.07 6.31
C ARG A 164 16.12 -10.36 6.85
N PRO A 165 16.85 -10.95 7.81
CA PRO A 165 18.15 -10.44 8.23
C PRO A 165 19.09 -10.35 7.02
N SER A 166 19.75 -9.21 6.86
CA SER A 166 20.81 -9.02 5.88
C SER A 166 22.00 -9.91 6.27
N GLY A 167 22.03 -11.17 5.84
CA GLY A 167 23.11 -12.09 6.24
C GLY A 167 22.94 -13.58 5.96
N THR A 168 21.87 -14.03 5.30
CA THR A 168 21.75 -15.43 4.86
C THR A 168 21.73 -15.47 3.33
N ARG A 169 22.92 -15.65 2.74
CA ARG A 169 23.10 -16.29 1.44
C ARG A 169 23.59 -17.71 1.70
#